data_AF-A0A968JSN8-F1
#
_entry.id   AF-A0A968JSN8-F1
#
_cell.length_a   1.000
_cell.length_b   1.000
_cell.length_c   1.000
_cell.angle_alpha   90.00
_cell.angle_beta   90.00
_cell.angle_gamma   90.00
#
_symmetry.space_group_name_H-M   'P 1'
#
loop_
_entity.id
_entity.type
_entity.pdbx_description
1 polymer ?
#
loop_
_entity_poly.entity_id
_entity_poly.type
_entity_poly.pdbx_seq_one_letter_code
_entity_poly.pdbx_strand_id
1 'polypeptide(L)'
;MIVFTADRPAEWIDQADGQTVRQFEVYRNHVKQSLELPVETADENDLWYSNRLVSQAIVAAMQSPAGPVHINVPLREPLYGHLPERKSVPVIDTVGKEVIICHESMGELAGIWNKSQKKMIVCGFQNPSKNTSFLLDKLANRNDTVVIAENLSNIAGSKFIYAPERLFAGISDNEKEHFQPEIIITIGNSVISKRLKQFLRLKPVKEHWHIDANNSFIDTYKNLTKNIPVTPEVFLSHF
;
A
#
# COMPACT_ATOMS: atom_id res chain seq x y z
N MET A 1 8.23 -8.57 -2.24
CA MET A 1 8.39 -9.99 -2.63
C MET A 1 9.01 -10.04 -4.01
N ILE A 2 9.97 -10.93 -4.27
CA ILE A 2 10.53 -11.13 -5.61
C ILE A 2 10.37 -12.62 -5.93
N VAL A 3 9.74 -12.91 -7.06
CA VAL A 3 9.46 -14.27 -7.52
C VAL A 3 10.39 -14.60 -8.66
N PHE A 4 11.17 -15.68 -8.52
CA PHE A 4 11.99 -16.23 -9.59
C PHE A 4 11.32 -17.49 -10.12
N THR A 5 11.18 -17.60 -11.44
CA THR A 5 10.70 -18.82 -12.11
C THR A 5 11.75 -19.32 -13.09
N ALA A 6 12.13 -20.58 -12.98
CA ALA A 6 13.00 -21.22 -13.97
C ALA A 6 12.18 -21.51 -15.23
N ASP A 7 12.73 -21.21 -16.41
CA ASP A 7 12.10 -21.43 -17.71
C ASP A 7 13.04 -22.12 -18.69
N ARG A 8 12.50 -22.65 -19.78
CA ARG A 8 13.31 -23.09 -20.91
C ARG A 8 13.77 -21.89 -21.75
N PRO A 9 14.88 -22.02 -22.50
CA PRO A 9 15.24 -21.06 -23.54
C PRO A 9 14.12 -20.89 -24.56
N ALA A 10 14.04 -19.70 -25.18
CA ALA A 10 12.92 -19.31 -26.05
C ALA A 10 12.68 -20.29 -27.21
N GLU A 11 13.72 -20.94 -27.73
CA GLU A 11 13.61 -21.91 -28.82
C GLU A 11 12.88 -23.21 -28.46
N TRP A 12 12.73 -23.51 -27.16
CA TRP A 12 12.02 -24.71 -26.66
C TRP A 12 10.60 -24.40 -26.19
N ILE A 13 10.23 -23.13 -26.10
CA ILE A 13 8.87 -22.71 -25.76
C ILE A 13 7.94 -23.03 -26.93
N ASP A 14 6.72 -23.49 -26.61
CA ASP A 14 5.70 -23.91 -27.58
C ASP A 14 6.13 -25.06 -28.52
N GLN A 15 7.14 -25.85 -28.15
CA GLN A 15 7.60 -27.02 -28.91
C GLN A 15 7.00 -28.35 -28.42
N ALA A 16 5.98 -28.30 -27.55
CA ALA A 16 5.47 -29.44 -26.80
C ALA A 16 6.58 -30.17 -25.99
N ASP A 17 7.65 -29.46 -25.64
CA ASP A 17 8.65 -29.95 -24.70
C ASP A 17 8.01 -30.11 -23.31
N GLY A 18 8.37 -31.18 -22.63
CA GLY A 18 7.80 -31.51 -21.33
C GLY A 18 8.04 -30.39 -20.31
N GLN A 19 7.04 -30.08 -19.50
CA GLN A 19 7.14 -29.11 -18.41
C GLN A 19 7.45 -27.65 -18.85
N THR A 20 7.03 -27.27 -20.07
CA THR A 20 7.11 -25.88 -20.55
C THR A 20 5.75 -25.19 -20.60
N VAL A 21 5.69 -23.94 -20.16
CA VAL A 21 4.55 -23.02 -20.34
C VAL A 21 5.08 -21.62 -20.63
N ARG A 22 4.27 -20.73 -21.19
CA ARG A 22 4.66 -19.33 -21.40
C ARG A 22 4.72 -18.60 -20.06
N GLN A 23 5.92 -18.41 -19.50
CA GLN A 23 6.11 -17.77 -18.19
C GLN A 23 6.36 -16.27 -18.25
N PHE A 24 6.87 -15.76 -19.37
CA PHE A 24 7.02 -14.31 -19.55
C PHE A 24 5.66 -13.61 -19.37
N GLU A 25 5.62 -12.62 -18.47
CA GLU A 25 4.42 -11.88 -18.10
C GLU A 25 3.27 -12.71 -17.50
N VAL A 26 3.52 -13.93 -17.01
CA VAL A 26 2.48 -14.80 -16.42
C VAL A 26 1.69 -14.12 -15.29
N TYR A 27 2.34 -13.20 -14.56
CA TYR A 27 1.72 -12.44 -13.46
C TYR A 27 1.45 -10.96 -13.79
N ARG A 28 1.42 -10.55 -15.06
CA ARG A 28 1.44 -9.11 -15.47
C ARG A 28 0.46 -8.19 -14.72
N ASN A 29 -0.71 -8.70 -14.35
CA ASN A 29 -1.77 -7.92 -13.68
C ASN A 29 -1.58 -7.81 -12.15
N HIS A 30 -0.63 -8.55 -11.58
CA HIS A 30 -0.47 -8.73 -10.14
C HIS A 30 0.92 -8.33 -9.64
N VAL A 31 1.86 -8.03 -10.54
CA VAL A 31 3.22 -7.60 -10.20
C VAL A 31 3.46 -6.17 -10.64
N LYS A 32 4.35 -5.46 -9.93
CA LYS A 32 4.80 -4.12 -10.32
C LYS A 32 5.65 -4.17 -11.58
N GLN A 33 6.36 -5.28 -11.78
CA GLN A 33 7.24 -5.48 -12.90
C GLN A 33 7.41 -6.98 -13.18
N SER A 34 7.48 -7.32 -14.46
CA SER A 34 7.88 -8.63 -14.97
C SER A 34 9.17 -8.43 -15.76
N LEU A 35 10.22 -9.17 -15.40
CA LEU A 35 11.53 -9.13 -16.04
C LEU A 35 11.91 -10.51 -16.55
N GLU A 36 12.80 -10.55 -17.52
CA GLU A 36 13.39 -11.78 -18.04
C GLU A 36 14.91 -11.63 -18.03
N LEU A 37 15.61 -12.59 -17.41
CA LEU A 37 17.06 -12.65 -17.47
C LEU A 37 17.52 -13.19 -18.82
N PRO A 38 18.73 -12.81 -19.28
CA PRO A 38 19.34 -13.46 -20.44
C PRO A 38 19.54 -14.96 -20.16
N VAL A 39 19.44 -15.77 -21.22
CA VAL A 39 19.58 -17.25 -21.14
C VAL A 39 20.96 -17.66 -20.64
N GLU A 40 21.98 -16.90 -21.02
CA GLU A 40 23.38 -17.16 -20.66
C GLU A 40 24.03 -15.88 -20.15
N THR A 41 25.06 -16.06 -19.34
CA THR A 41 25.95 -14.98 -18.89
C THR A 41 27.37 -15.39 -19.24
N ALA A 42 27.78 -15.08 -20.47
CA ALA A 42 29.05 -15.52 -21.03
C ALA A 42 30.16 -14.48 -20.85
N ASP A 43 29.81 -13.20 -20.85
CA ASP A 43 30.76 -12.11 -20.69
C ASP A 43 30.39 -11.10 -19.58
N GLU A 44 31.24 -10.09 -19.38
CA GLU A 44 31.03 -9.03 -18.38
C GLU A 44 29.82 -8.15 -18.68
N ASN A 45 29.43 -7.98 -19.96
CA ASN A 45 28.26 -7.20 -20.34
C ASN A 45 26.97 -7.95 -19.96
N ASP A 46 26.94 -9.26 -20.16
CA ASP A 46 25.82 -10.09 -19.73
C ASP A 46 25.64 -10.04 -18.20
N LEU A 47 26.77 -10.11 -17.47
CA LEU A 47 26.75 -10.03 -16.01
C LEU A 47 26.29 -8.66 -15.53
N TRP A 48 26.77 -7.58 -16.15
CA TRP A 48 26.31 -6.23 -15.90
C TRP A 48 24.82 -6.06 -16.17
N TYR A 49 24.33 -6.61 -17.29
CA TYR A 49 22.92 -6.55 -17.68
C TYR A 49 22.03 -7.28 -16.67
N SER A 50 22.39 -8.52 -16.30
CA SER A 50 21.69 -9.31 -15.28
C SER A 50 21.68 -8.60 -13.93
N ASN A 51 22.82 -8.04 -13.49
CA ASN A 51 22.91 -7.28 -12.25
C ASN A 51 21.99 -6.05 -12.26
N ARG A 52 21.92 -5.33 -13.39
CA ARG A 52 21.03 -4.18 -13.56
C ARG A 52 19.56 -4.58 -13.45
N LEU A 53 19.16 -5.68 -14.09
CA LEU A 53 17.77 -6.19 -14.03
C LEU A 53 17.38 -6.61 -12.61
N VAL A 54 18.24 -7.36 -11.91
CA VAL A 54 17.99 -7.78 -10.53
C VAL A 54 17.91 -6.57 -9.60
N SER A 55 18.81 -5.59 -9.77
CA SER A 55 18.77 -4.34 -8.97
C SER A 55 17.47 -3.58 -9.21
N GLN A 56 17.05 -3.45 -10.48
CA GLN A 56 15.78 -2.82 -10.84
C GLN A 56 14.58 -3.54 -10.20
N ALA A 57 14.57 -4.86 -10.19
CA ALA A 57 13.51 -5.64 -9.54
C ALA A 57 13.44 -5.40 -8.03
N ILE A 58 14.59 -5.33 -7.35
CA ILE A 58 14.66 -5.05 -5.91
C ILE A 58 14.09 -3.67 -5.61
N VAL A 59 14.55 -2.65 -6.33
CA VAL A 59 14.06 -1.28 -6.20
C VAL A 59 12.56 -1.22 -6.46
N ALA A 60 12.09 -1.81 -7.56
CA ALA A 60 10.66 -1.83 -7.90
C ALA A 60 9.81 -2.50 -6.83
N ALA A 61 10.29 -3.61 -6.23
CA ALA A 61 9.56 -4.32 -5.18
C ALA A 61 9.45 -3.51 -3.88
N MET A 62 10.46 -2.71 -3.56
CA MET A 62 10.54 -1.91 -2.32
C MET A 62 9.92 -0.51 -2.45
N GLN A 63 9.98 0.09 -3.64
CA GLN A 63 9.44 1.43 -3.88
C GLN A 63 7.93 1.47 -3.58
N SER A 64 7.45 2.54 -2.95
CA SER A 64 6.03 2.71 -2.64
C SER A 64 5.16 2.90 -3.90
N PRO A 65 3.99 2.24 -4.03
CA PRO A 65 3.51 1.17 -3.15
C PRO A 65 4.38 -0.08 -3.32
N ALA A 66 4.84 -0.65 -2.20
CA ALA A 66 5.62 -1.88 -2.24
C ALA A 66 4.76 -3.02 -2.81
N GLY A 67 5.37 -3.90 -3.59
CA GLY A 67 4.63 -4.93 -4.31
C GLY A 67 5.51 -6.06 -4.83
N PRO A 68 4.89 -7.13 -5.35
CA PRO A 68 5.64 -8.24 -5.93
C PRO A 68 6.24 -7.86 -7.28
N VAL A 69 7.40 -8.43 -7.57
CA VAL A 69 8.07 -8.38 -8.88
C VAL A 69 8.38 -9.80 -9.30
N HIS A 70 8.25 -10.10 -10.58
CA HIS A 70 8.54 -11.40 -11.17
C HIS A 70 9.77 -11.31 -12.07
N ILE A 71 10.66 -12.30 -11.96
CA ILE A 71 11.83 -12.48 -12.80
C ILE A 71 11.76 -13.89 -13.40
N ASN A 72 11.54 -13.96 -14.70
CA ASN A 72 11.68 -15.18 -15.49
C ASN A 72 13.16 -15.47 -15.73
N VAL A 73 13.57 -16.72 -15.53
CA VAL A 73 14.97 -17.15 -15.61
C VAL A 73 15.08 -18.30 -16.61
N PRO A 74 15.27 -18.02 -17.91
CA PRO A 74 15.49 -19.07 -18.89
C PRO A 74 16.86 -19.72 -18.67
N LEU A 75 16.90 -21.05 -18.63
CA LEU A 75 18.10 -21.82 -18.30
C LEU A 75 18.38 -22.88 -19.36
N ARG A 76 19.54 -22.77 -20.02
CA ARG A 76 20.00 -23.77 -21.00
C ARG A 76 20.69 -24.95 -20.33
N GLU A 77 20.35 -26.17 -20.76
CA GLU A 77 21.08 -27.38 -20.34
C GLU A 77 22.49 -27.44 -20.94
N PRO A 78 23.48 -28.02 -20.22
CA PRO A 78 23.35 -28.70 -18.93
C PRO A 78 23.36 -27.74 -17.73
N LEU A 79 22.46 -27.98 -16.77
CA LEU A 79 22.36 -27.17 -15.52
C LEU A 79 23.28 -27.66 -14.40
N TYR A 80 23.78 -28.88 -14.53
CA TYR A 80 24.64 -29.51 -13.53
C TYR A 80 26.09 -29.31 -13.92
N GLY A 81 26.79 -28.47 -13.16
CA GLY A 81 28.19 -28.13 -13.40
C GLY A 81 28.78 -27.37 -12.22
N HIS A 82 30.07 -27.04 -12.32
CA HIS A 82 30.71 -26.18 -11.34
C HIS A 82 30.14 -24.76 -11.45
N LEU A 83 29.69 -24.21 -10.31
CA LEU A 83 29.30 -22.81 -10.26
C LEU A 83 30.53 -21.93 -10.54
N PRO A 84 30.36 -20.83 -11.30
CA PRO A 84 31.44 -19.88 -11.51
C PRO A 84 31.84 -19.23 -10.17
N GLU A 85 33.07 -18.72 -10.11
CA GLU A 85 33.49 -17.91 -8.96
C GLU A 85 32.56 -16.70 -8.81
N ARG A 86 32.18 -16.42 -7.57
CA ARG A 86 31.31 -15.29 -7.26
C ARG A 86 32.06 -13.99 -7.53
N LYS A 87 31.63 -13.25 -8.56
CA LYS A 87 32.09 -11.89 -8.82
C LYS A 87 31.36 -10.87 -7.96
N SER A 88 32.08 -9.86 -7.48
CA SER A 88 31.47 -8.69 -6.85
C SER A 88 30.84 -7.82 -7.92
N VAL A 89 29.54 -7.53 -7.78
CA VAL A 89 28.79 -6.65 -8.68
C VAL A 89 28.34 -5.40 -7.93
N PRO A 90 28.27 -4.22 -8.58
CA PRO A 90 27.84 -3.01 -7.92
C PRO A 90 26.37 -3.08 -7.54
N VAL A 91 26.05 -2.67 -6.31
CA VAL A 91 24.66 -2.50 -5.84
C VAL A 91 24.16 -1.15 -6.33
N ILE A 92 23.07 -1.15 -7.09
CA ILE A 92 22.39 0.07 -7.51
C ILE A 92 21.31 0.40 -6.47
N ASP A 93 21.48 1.51 -5.75
CA ASP A 93 20.55 1.97 -4.71
C ASP A 93 19.75 3.20 -5.18
N THR A 94 18.64 3.47 -4.50
CA THR A 94 17.79 4.64 -4.74
C THR A 94 17.72 5.53 -3.51
N VAL A 95 17.87 6.84 -3.72
CA VAL A 95 17.72 7.83 -2.66
C VAL A 95 16.23 8.09 -2.41
N GLY A 96 15.86 8.20 -1.14
CA GLY A 96 14.49 8.52 -0.72
C GLY A 96 14.02 9.89 -1.24
N LYS A 97 12.72 10.03 -1.46
CA LYS A 97 12.05 11.29 -1.79
C LYS A 97 11.32 11.83 -0.57
N GLU A 98 11.50 13.11 -0.28
CA GLU A 98 10.67 13.83 0.68
C GLU A 98 9.47 14.49 -0.03
N VAL A 99 8.29 14.38 0.56
CA VAL A 99 7.07 15.02 0.05
C VAL A 99 6.66 16.11 1.03
N ILE A 100 6.61 17.35 0.53
CA ILE A 100 6.21 18.52 1.30
C ILE A 100 4.87 19.00 0.76
N ILE A 101 3.89 19.22 1.64
CA ILE A 101 2.61 19.85 1.28
C ILE A 101 2.73 21.36 1.45
N CYS A 102 2.16 22.12 0.53
CA CYS A 102 2.08 23.58 0.66
C CYS A 102 1.36 23.98 1.96
N HIS A 103 1.95 24.92 2.71
CA HIS A 103 1.39 25.43 3.96
C HIS A 103 -0.01 26.02 3.80
N GLU A 104 -0.29 26.71 2.69
CA GLU A 104 -1.61 27.30 2.42
C GLU A 104 -2.69 26.23 2.31
N SER A 105 -2.44 25.18 1.52
CA SER A 105 -3.35 24.04 1.39
C SER A 105 -3.58 23.32 2.72
N MET A 106 -2.55 23.20 3.56
CA MET A 106 -2.71 22.62 4.90
C MET A 106 -3.52 23.52 5.84
N GLY A 107 -3.36 24.84 5.75
CA GLY A 107 -4.15 25.80 6.51
C GLY A 107 -5.64 25.72 6.21
N GLU A 108 -6.00 25.54 4.94
CA GLU A 108 -7.40 25.33 4.52
C GLU A 108 -7.99 24.05 5.11
N LEU A 109 -7.26 22.94 5.03
CA LEU A 109 -7.69 21.65 5.59
C LEU A 109 -7.82 21.73 7.11
N ALA A 110 -6.85 22.33 7.79
CA ALA A 110 -6.93 22.61 9.23
C ALA A 110 -8.15 23.46 9.58
N GLY A 111 -8.45 24.48 8.78
CA GLY A 111 -9.64 25.31 8.92
C GLY A 111 -10.95 24.54 8.81
N ILE A 112 -11.07 23.64 7.83
CA ILE A 112 -12.25 22.78 7.65
C ILE A 112 -12.38 21.81 8.84
N TRP A 113 -11.31 21.10 9.19
CA TRP A 113 -11.30 20.17 10.31
C TRP A 113 -11.70 20.86 11.61
N ASN A 114 -11.12 22.02 11.92
CA ASN A 114 -11.39 22.71 13.19
C ASN A 114 -12.83 23.23 13.29
N LYS A 115 -13.51 23.50 12.17
CA LYS A 115 -14.93 23.92 12.15
C LYS A 115 -15.91 22.74 12.32
N SER A 116 -15.54 21.54 11.87
CA SER A 116 -16.38 20.35 12.01
C SER A 116 -16.59 19.94 13.47
N GLN A 117 -17.80 19.53 13.83
CA GLN A 117 -18.17 19.15 15.20
C GLN A 117 -18.15 17.64 15.44
N LYS A 118 -18.35 16.83 14.37
CA LYS A 118 -18.35 15.36 14.44
C LYS A 118 -17.32 14.81 13.48
N LYS A 119 -16.17 14.39 14.01
CA LYS A 119 -15.04 13.89 13.23
C LYS A 119 -14.90 12.39 13.42
N MET A 120 -14.67 11.69 12.33
CA MET A 120 -14.35 10.27 12.36
C MET A 120 -13.06 10.00 11.61
N ILE A 121 -12.12 9.34 12.27
CA ILE A 121 -10.91 8.81 11.62
C ILE A 121 -11.05 7.31 11.55
N VAL A 122 -10.88 6.74 10.36
CA VAL A 122 -10.97 5.30 10.11
C VAL A 122 -9.64 4.78 9.61
N CYS A 123 -8.99 3.94 10.42
CA CYS A 123 -7.73 3.29 10.08
C CYS A 123 -8.01 1.86 9.60
N GLY A 124 -7.72 1.61 8.33
CA GLY A 124 -7.71 0.29 7.71
C GLY A 124 -6.34 -0.39 7.78
N PHE A 125 -6.18 -1.49 7.05
CA PHE A 125 -4.96 -2.30 7.02
C PHE A 125 -3.71 -1.50 6.65
N GLN A 126 -2.69 -1.53 7.51
CA GLN A 126 -1.41 -0.86 7.28
C GLN A 126 -0.29 -1.44 8.15
N ASN A 127 0.94 -1.02 7.89
CA ASN A 127 2.07 -1.36 8.74
C ASN A 127 1.99 -0.63 10.10
N PRO A 128 2.52 -1.21 11.19
CA PRO A 128 2.56 -0.54 12.48
C PRO A 128 3.32 0.78 12.42
N SER A 129 2.76 1.85 12.99
CA SER A 129 3.44 3.12 13.17
C SER A 129 3.16 3.69 14.56
N LYS A 130 4.21 3.76 15.39
CA LYS A 130 4.14 4.35 16.74
C LYS A 130 3.82 5.85 16.67
N ASN A 131 4.34 6.54 15.67
CA ASN A 131 4.17 7.99 15.53
C ASN A 131 2.72 8.33 15.11
N THR A 132 2.19 7.63 14.11
CA THR A 132 0.77 7.73 13.73
C THR A 132 -0.14 7.36 14.90
N SER A 133 0.16 6.29 15.63
CA SER A 133 -0.59 5.89 16.84
C SER A 133 -0.63 7.01 17.88
N PHE A 134 0.51 7.64 18.16
CA PHE A 134 0.60 8.75 19.11
C PHE A 134 -0.20 9.99 18.69
N LEU A 135 -0.13 10.37 17.42
CA LEU A 135 -0.88 11.52 16.89
C LEU A 135 -2.40 11.25 16.90
N LEU A 136 -2.83 10.05 16.51
CA LEU A 136 -4.22 9.64 16.56
C LEU A 136 -4.77 9.56 17.99
N ASP A 137 -3.97 9.12 18.97
CA ASP A 137 -4.37 9.06 20.37
C ASP A 137 -4.60 10.47 20.94
N LYS A 138 -3.80 11.47 20.55
CA LYS A 138 -4.07 12.87 20.88
C LYS A 138 -5.41 13.35 20.34
N LEU A 139 -5.71 13.02 19.08
CA LEU A 139 -6.98 13.40 18.45
C LEU A 139 -8.17 12.68 19.09
N ALA A 140 -8.06 11.38 19.38
CA ALA A 140 -9.10 10.60 20.06
C ALA A 140 -9.39 11.06 21.49
N ASN A 141 -8.47 11.79 22.11
CA ASN A 141 -8.69 12.38 23.44
C ASN A 141 -9.52 13.66 23.41
N ARG A 142 -9.85 14.19 22.23
CA ARG A 142 -10.76 15.33 22.06
C ARG A 142 -12.22 14.85 22.11
N ASN A 143 -13.12 15.77 22.47
CA ASN A 143 -14.56 15.45 22.61
C ASN A 143 -15.32 15.42 21.28
N ASP A 144 -14.67 15.80 20.17
CA ASP A 144 -15.25 15.96 18.83
C ASP A 144 -14.79 14.89 17.83
N THR A 145 -13.91 13.97 18.25
CA THR A 145 -13.20 13.05 17.35
C THR A 145 -13.28 11.61 17.83
N VAL A 146 -13.74 10.72 16.94
CA VAL A 146 -13.73 9.26 17.15
C VAL A 146 -12.72 8.62 16.22
N VAL A 147 -11.90 7.71 16.75
CA VAL A 147 -10.96 6.92 15.96
C VAL A 147 -11.41 5.46 15.96
N ILE A 148 -11.68 4.94 14.76
CA ILE A 148 -11.91 3.53 14.50
C ILE A 148 -10.62 2.96 13.92
N ALA A 149 -10.06 1.96 14.57
CA ALA A 149 -8.83 1.32 14.14
C ALA A 149 -9.01 -0.19 14.32
N GLU A 150 -9.43 -0.90 13.27
CA GLU A 150 -9.55 -2.36 13.38
C GLU A 150 -8.19 -2.98 13.73
N ASN A 151 -8.16 -4.18 14.31
CA ASN A 151 -6.90 -4.84 14.71
C ASN A 151 -5.88 -4.94 13.56
N LEU A 152 -6.35 -5.08 12.32
CA LEU A 152 -5.50 -5.14 11.12
C LEU A 152 -4.84 -3.80 10.75
N SER A 153 -5.28 -2.69 11.34
CA SER A 153 -4.64 -1.39 11.17
C SER A 153 -3.28 -1.30 11.86
N ASN A 154 -2.99 -2.19 12.81
CA ASN A 154 -1.75 -2.15 13.60
C ASN A 154 -1.49 -0.81 14.33
N ILE A 155 -2.55 -0.03 14.60
CA ILE A 155 -2.47 1.24 15.35
C ILE A 155 -3.06 1.03 16.75
N ALA A 156 -2.33 1.47 17.77
CA ALA A 156 -2.74 1.35 19.18
C ALA A 156 -3.14 2.71 19.75
N GLY A 157 -4.19 2.75 20.58
CA GLY A 157 -4.67 3.95 21.26
C GLY A 157 -5.66 3.61 22.35
N SER A 158 -5.74 4.49 23.34
CA SER A 158 -6.50 4.28 24.58
C SER A 158 -8.02 4.34 24.36
N LYS A 159 -8.47 5.16 23.42
CA LYS A 159 -9.90 5.42 23.12
C LYS A 159 -10.33 4.95 21.74
N PHE A 160 -9.57 4.04 21.13
CA PHE A 160 -9.88 3.56 19.78
C PHE A 160 -10.94 2.47 19.78
N ILE A 161 -11.74 2.45 18.72
CA ILE A 161 -12.75 1.44 18.48
C ILE A 161 -12.14 0.36 17.59
N TYR A 162 -11.80 -0.77 18.19
CA TYR A 162 -11.19 -1.92 17.51
C TYR A 162 -12.18 -2.88 16.85
N ALA A 163 -13.43 -2.89 17.34
CA ALA A 163 -14.48 -3.80 16.91
C ALA A 163 -15.70 -3.04 16.35
N PRO A 164 -15.55 -2.25 15.25
CA PRO A 164 -16.65 -1.48 14.68
C PRO A 164 -17.82 -2.38 14.26
N GLU A 165 -17.56 -3.60 13.81
CA GLU A 165 -18.62 -4.55 13.44
C GLU A 165 -19.58 -4.83 14.62
N ARG A 166 -19.04 -4.98 15.84
CA ARG A 166 -19.84 -5.19 17.06
C ARG A 166 -20.54 -3.92 17.49
N LEU A 167 -19.86 -2.78 17.41
CA LEU A 167 -20.44 -1.47 17.74
C LEU A 167 -21.68 -1.21 16.88
N PHE A 168 -21.54 -1.26 15.56
CA PHE A 168 -22.64 -0.97 14.65
C PHE A 168 -23.73 -2.06 14.59
N ALA A 169 -23.47 -3.23 15.17
CA ALA A 169 -24.52 -4.24 15.38
C ALA A 169 -25.43 -3.88 16.57
N GLY A 170 -24.92 -3.13 17.56
CA GLY A 170 -25.68 -2.73 18.75
C GLY A 170 -26.37 -1.37 18.65
N ILE A 171 -26.10 -0.59 17.60
CA ILE A 171 -26.68 0.74 17.38
C ILE A 171 -27.93 0.62 16.50
N SER A 172 -29.05 1.19 16.95
CA SER A 172 -30.30 1.28 16.18
C SER A 172 -30.20 2.25 15.00
N ASP A 173 -31.11 2.16 14.02
CA ASP A 173 -31.05 3.04 12.85
C ASP A 173 -31.25 4.53 13.21
N ASN A 174 -32.09 4.84 14.21
CA ASN A 174 -32.26 6.21 14.71
C ASN A 174 -30.96 6.76 15.33
N GLU A 175 -30.24 5.94 16.09
CA GLU A 175 -28.96 6.33 16.66
C GLU A 175 -27.87 6.49 15.59
N LYS A 176 -27.88 5.65 14.54
CA LYS A 176 -26.96 5.80 13.40
C LYS A 176 -27.11 7.17 12.76
N GLU A 177 -28.33 7.69 12.59
CA GLU A 177 -28.50 9.04 12.06
C GLU A 177 -27.83 10.10 12.94
N HIS A 178 -27.93 9.95 14.26
CA HIS A 178 -27.30 10.87 15.21
C HIS A 178 -25.77 10.78 15.20
N PHE A 179 -25.20 9.60 14.94
CA PHE A 179 -23.74 9.38 14.93
C PHE A 179 -23.06 9.67 13.59
N GLN A 180 -23.78 10.14 12.57
CA GLN A 180 -23.17 10.49 11.29
C GLN A 180 -22.09 11.57 11.46
N PRO A 181 -20.87 11.34 10.95
CA PRO A 181 -19.81 12.34 10.99
C PRO A 181 -20.05 13.45 9.95
N GLU A 182 -19.52 14.63 10.24
CA GLU A 182 -19.44 15.73 9.27
C GLU A 182 -18.23 15.59 8.35
N ILE A 183 -17.14 15.03 8.90
CA ILE A 183 -15.89 14.78 8.20
C ILE A 183 -15.36 13.39 8.52
N ILE A 184 -14.90 12.70 7.48
CA ILE A 184 -14.23 11.41 7.57
C ILE A 184 -12.78 11.57 7.12
N ILE A 185 -11.84 11.03 7.88
CA ILE A 185 -10.46 10.83 7.44
C ILE A 185 -10.21 9.33 7.38
N THR A 186 -9.72 8.83 6.25
CA THR A 186 -9.32 7.43 6.09
C THR A 186 -7.81 7.30 5.94
N ILE A 187 -7.25 6.34 6.67
CA ILE A 187 -5.82 6.04 6.69
C ILE A 187 -5.64 4.53 6.45
N GLY A 188 -4.66 4.17 5.62
CA GLY A 188 -4.38 2.77 5.30
C GLY A 188 -5.37 2.18 4.30
N ASN A 189 -5.28 0.87 4.10
CA ASN A 189 -6.01 0.16 3.05
C ASN A 189 -7.38 -0.34 3.55
N SER A 190 -7.68 -1.61 3.28
CA SER A 190 -9.01 -2.17 3.50
C SER A 190 -9.40 -2.14 4.98
N VAL A 191 -10.63 -1.72 5.21
CA VAL A 191 -11.39 -1.98 6.44
C VAL A 191 -12.22 -3.23 6.19
N ILE A 192 -12.37 -4.12 7.15
CA ILE A 192 -13.16 -5.35 7.01
C ILE A 192 -14.63 -5.07 7.28
N SER A 193 -14.96 -4.40 8.39
CA SER A 193 -16.33 -4.27 8.87
C SER A 193 -17.32 -3.85 7.80
N LYS A 194 -18.29 -4.73 7.54
CA LYS A 194 -19.37 -4.50 6.56
C LYS A 194 -20.36 -3.49 7.10
N ARG A 195 -20.68 -3.56 8.40
CA ARG A 195 -21.62 -2.64 9.03
C ARG A 195 -21.09 -1.21 9.08
N LEU A 196 -19.80 -1.00 9.37
CA LEU A 196 -19.18 0.33 9.26
C LEU A 196 -19.26 0.87 7.83
N LYS A 197 -18.92 0.05 6.82
CA LYS A 197 -19.03 0.46 5.42
C LYS A 197 -20.45 0.84 5.04
N GLN A 198 -21.44 0.04 5.46
CA GLN A 198 -22.85 0.34 5.22
C GLN A 198 -23.24 1.65 5.90
N PHE A 199 -22.88 1.82 7.17
CA PHE A 199 -23.15 3.02 7.97
C PHE A 199 -22.61 4.31 7.30
N LEU A 200 -21.36 4.32 6.87
CA LEU A 200 -20.75 5.47 6.21
C LEU A 200 -21.23 5.70 4.78
N ARG A 201 -21.96 4.74 4.19
CA ARG A 201 -22.61 4.87 2.88
C ARG A 201 -24.09 5.28 2.98
N LEU A 202 -24.67 5.34 4.18
CA LEU A 202 -26.09 5.65 4.39
C LEU A 202 -26.42 7.08 3.95
N LYS A 203 -25.55 8.04 4.27
CA LYS A 203 -25.71 9.46 3.95
C LYS A 203 -24.38 10.02 3.42
N PRO A 204 -24.43 10.97 2.49
CA PRO A 204 -23.24 11.65 2.06
C PRO A 204 -22.65 12.45 3.22
N VAL A 205 -21.33 12.40 3.37
CA VAL A 205 -20.61 13.31 4.28
C VAL A 205 -20.14 14.54 3.53
N LYS A 206 -19.98 15.65 4.24
CA LYS A 206 -19.53 16.90 3.62
C LYS A 206 -18.10 16.79 3.12
N GLU A 207 -17.26 16.08 3.88
CA GLU A 207 -15.85 15.91 3.59
C GLU A 207 -15.41 14.48 3.88
N HIS A 208 -14.68 13.88 2.93
CA HIS A 208 -13.97 12.63 3.13
C HIS A 208 -12.58 12.75 2.53
N TRP A 209 -11.57 12.67 3.39
CA TRP A 209 -10.18 12.77 2.99
C TRP A 209 -9.50 11.41 3.15
N HIS A 210 -8.90 10.93 2.06
CA HIS A 210 -8.05 9.75 2.11
C HIS A 210 -6.58 10.16 2.15
N ILE A 211 -5.86 9.68 3.17
CA ILE A 211 -4.44 9.98 3.37
C ILE A 211 -3.62 8.75 2.98
N ASP A 212 -2.93 8.84 1.86
CA ASP A 212 -2.07 7.76 1.35
C ASP A 212 -0.97 8.29 0.44
N ALA A 213 0.28 8.03 0.79
CA ALA A 213 1.44 8.42 0.00
C ALA A 213 1.46 7.83 -1.42
N ASN A 214 0.70 6.74 -1.66
CA ASN A 214 0.65 6.08 -2.97
C ASN A 214 -0.38 6.68 -3.92
N ASN A 215 -1.16 7.68 -3.49
CA ASN A 215 -2.14 8.35 -4.33
C ASN A 215 -3.18 7.35 -4.93
N SER A 216 -3.65 6.40 -4.13
CA SER A 216 -4.45 5.24 -4.58
C SER A 216 -5.93 5.50 -4.90
N PHE A 217 -6.45 6.72 -4.71
CA PHE A 217 -7.85 7.11 -4.98
C PHE A 217 -8.89 6.14 -4.42
N ILE A 218 -8.67 5.64 -3.20
CA ILE A 218 -9.58 4.68 -2.55
C ILE A 218 -10.85 5.39 -2.06
N ASP A 219 -11.99 5.09 -2.69
CA ASP A 219 -13.31 5.59 -2.27
C ASP A 219 -14.24 4.48 -1.76
N THR A 220 -13.82 3.81 -0.69
CA THR A 220 -14.57 2.69 -0.09
C THR A 220 -15.98 3.12 0.34
N TYR A 221 -16.18 4.38 0.76
CA TYR A 221 -17.43 4.87 1.33
C TYR A 221 -18.29 5.68 0.36
N LYS A 222 -17.87 5.84 -0.90
CA LYS A 222 -18.58 6.62 -1.93
C LYS A 222 -18.76 8.10 -1.56
N ASN A 223 -17.75 8.64 -0.91
CA ASN A 223 -17.80 9.98 -0.32
C ASN A 223 -16.51 10.79 -0.56
N LEU A 224 -15.47 10.21 -1.17
CA LEU A 224 -14.14 10.83 -1.30
C LEU A 224 -14.22 12.24 -1.92
N THR A 225 -13.86 13.26 -1.13
CA THR A 225 -13.78 14.65 -1.57
C THR A 225 -12.35 15.08 -1.83
N LYS A 226 -11.37 14.51 -1.11
CA LYS A 226 -9.95 14.82 -1.28
C LYS A 226 -9.08 13.57 -1.15
N ASN A 227 -8.19 13.39 -2.10
CA ASN A 227 -7.10 12.42 -2.02
C ASN A 227 -5.82 13.18 -1.68
N ILE A 228 -5.20 12.90 -0.53
CA ILE A 228 -4.07 13.67 0.00
C ILE A 228 -2.82 12.77 -0.04
N PRO A 229 -1.91 12.98 -1.01
CA PRO A 229 -0.83 12.05 -1.32
C PRO A 229 0.38 12.22 -0.41
N VAL A 230 0.21 12.02 0.90
CA VAL A 230 1.28 12.05 1.91
C VAL A 230 1.15 10.93 2.92
N THR A 231 2.18 10.76 3.74
CA THR A 231 2.12 9.85 4.87
C THR A 231 1.18 10.38 5.96
N PRO A 232 0.51 9.49 6.72
CA PRO A 232 -0.34 9.89 7.83
C PRO A 232 0.40 10.75 8.87
N GLU A 233 1.68 10.47 9.13
CA GLU A 233 2.48 11.24 10.08
C GLU A 233 2.63 12.71 9.66
N VAL A 234 2.94 12.96 8.39
CA VAL A 234 3.08 14.32 7.86
C VAL A 234 1.76 15.07 7.96
N PHE A 235 0.66 14.44 7.54
CA PHE A 235 -0.66 15.04 7.59
C PHE A 235 -1.12 15.34 9.02
N LEU A 236 -1.10 14.34 9.91
CA LEU A 236 -1.63 14.43 11.28
C LEU A 236 -0.84 15.38 12.17
N SER A 237 0.43 15.65 11.86
CA SER A 237 1.25 16.61 12.63
C SER A 237 0.71 18.06 12.61
N HIS A 238 -0.25 18.36 11.76
CA HIS A 238 -0.86 19.68 11.58
C HIS A 238 -2.21 19.87 12.32
N PHE A 239 -2.73 18.85 13.02
CA PHE A 239 -4.05 18.86 13.68
C PHE A 239 -4.00 18.49 15.16
#